data_AF-A0A941N3I3-F1
#
_entry.id   AF-A0A941N3I3-F1
#
_cell.length_a   1.000
_cell.length_b   1.000
_cell.length_c   1.000
_cell.angle_alpha   90.00
_cell.angle_beta   90.00
_cell.angle_gamma   90.00
#
_symmetry.space_group_name_H-M   'P 1'
#
loop_
_entity.id
_entity.type
_entity.pdbx_description
1 polymer ?
#
loop_
_entity_poly.entity_id
_entity_poly.type
_entity_poly.pdbx_seq_one_letter_code
_entity_poly.pdbx_strand_id
1 'polypeptide(L)'
;ILEGRFREDLFYRLNVISITLPPLRDRADDMIELALYFLNRAAERAGKRITHLDEPVLDALRRHPWPGNIRELENAVERAVVMADGPVIRLNDLPETIVASTRQVRIIETKPARLESPAAAEMQVLLNSTAASPPAAPDINPERQALADALQRTGGNKAEAARLLGIPRSTLFSRLKKYGFEK
;
A
#
# COMPACT_ATOMS: atom_id res chain seq x y z
N ILE A 1 17.64 -1.41 -20.50
CA ILE A 1 18.66 -1.69 -21.54
C ILE A 1 18.82 -3.20 -21.73
N LEU A 2 19.05 -3.96 -20.64
CA LEU A 2 19.22 -5.43 -20.68
C LEU A 2 18.04 -6.21 -21.31
N GLU A 3 16.82 -5.66 -21.29
CA GLU A 3 15.65 -6.27 -21.94
C GLU A 3 15.40 -5.79 -23.39
N GLY A 4 16.36 -5.06 -24.00
CA GLY A 4 16.25 -4.55 -25.39
C GLY A 4 15.20 -3.44 -25.62
N ARG A 5 14.45 -3.05 -24.58
CA ARG A 5 13.36 -2.05 -24.66
C ARG A 5 13.80 -0.60 -24.82
N PHE A 6 15.12 -0.33 -24.81
CA PHE A 6 15.64 1.02 -24.88
C PHE A 6 16.92 1.04 -25.72
N ARG A 7 17.01 2.01 -26.63
CA ARG A 7 18.13 2.16 -27.56
C ARG A 7 19.39 2.59 -26.79
N GLU A 8 20.49 1.87 -26.96
CA GLU A 8 21.74 2.11 -26.23
C GLU A 8 22.33 3.49 -26.53
N ASP A 9 22.37 3.89 -27.80
CA ASP A 9 22.86 5.19 -28.25
C ASP A 9 22.16 6.37 -27.55
N LEU A 10 20.84 6.26 -27.36
CA LEU A 10 20.03 7.26 -26.70
C LEU A 10 20.25 7.25 -25.18
N PHE A 11 20.44 6.07 -24.57
CA PHE A 11 20.77 5.96 -23.16
C PHE A 11 22.09 6.66 -22.83
N TYR A 12 23.14 6.43 -23.61
CA TYR A 12 24.45 7.05 -23.38
C TYR A 12 24.45 8.57 -23.63
N ARG A 13 23.53 9.09 -24.46
CA ARG A 13 23.37 10.55 -24.68
C ARG A 13 22.52 11.24 -23.62
N LEU A 14 21.58 10.53 -23.00
CA LEU A 14 20.72 11.09 -21.94
C LEU A 14 21.32 10.91 -20.55
N ASN A 15 22.09 9.85 -20.33
CA ASN A 15 22.67 9.51 -19.03
C ASN A 15 24.07 10.12 -18.83
N VAL A 16 24.22 11.41 -19.12
CA VAL A 16 25.50 12.13 -18.97
C VAL A 16 25.72 12.56 -17.52
N ILE A 17 24.65 12.95 -16.82
CA ILE A 17 24.65 13.24 -15.38
C ILE A 17 23.40 12.57 -14.79
N SER A 18 23.60 11.53 -13.98
CA SER A 18 22.51 10.87 -13.27
C SER A 18 22.24 11.60 -11.96
N ILE A 19 21.08 12.27 -11.87
CA ILE A 19 20.57 12.82 -10.61
C ILE A 19 19.65 11.78 -10.00
N THR A 20 20.12 11.09 -8.97
CA THR A 20 19.28 10.20 -8.17
C THR A 20 18.43 11.04 -7.24
N LEU A 21 17.13 11.14 -7.54
CA LEU A 21 16.20 11.79 -6.62
C LEU A 21 15.88 10.81 -5.48
N PRO A 22 16.14 11.17 -4.22
CA PRO A 22 15.76 10.32 -3.09
C PRO A 22 14.23 10.20 -3.04
N PRO A 23 13.71 9.02 -2.66
CA PRO A 23 12.27 8.84 -2.48
C PRO A 23 11.76 9.75 -1.36
N LEU A 24 10.50 10.18 -1.46
CA LEU A 24 9.89 11.13 -0.53
C LEU A 24 9.91 10.64 0.93
N ARG A 25 9.93 9.33 1.14
CA ARG A 25 10.04 8.68 2.46
C ARG A 25 11.33 9.04 3.23
N ASP A 26 12.41 9.32 2.51
CA ASP A 26 13.71 9.64 3.10
C ASP A 26 13.80 11.14 3.48
N ARG A 27 12.72 11.91 3.20
CA ARG A 27 12.60 13.37 3.41
C ARG A 27 11.27 13.70 4.08
N ALA A 28 10.99 13.05 5.21
CA ALA A 28 9.73 13.20 5.93
C ALA A 28 9.43 14.65 6.37
N ASP A 29 10.47 15.43 6.72
CA ASP A 29 10.30 16.84 7.10
C ASP A 29 9.85 17.71 5.91
N ASP A 30 10.39 17.47 4.72
CA ASP A 30 9.99 18.19 3.50
C ASP A 30 8.59 17.78 3.00
N MET A 31 8.12 16.59 3.38
CA MET A 31 6.83 16.06 2.95
C MET A 31 5.68 16.93 3.41
N ILE A 32 5.73 17.45 4.63
CA ILE A 32 4.66 18.28 5.20
C ILE A 32 4.62 19.64 4.49
N GLU A 33 5.77 20.27 4.31
CA GLU A 33 5.89 21.53 3.57
C GLU A 33 5.39 21.38 2.12
N LEU A 34 5.75 20.27 1.46
CA LEU A 34 5.25 19.95 0.12
C LEU A 34 3.74 19.73 0.10
N ALA A 35 3.19 19.02 1.10
CA ALA A 35 1.75 18.79 1.20
C ALA A 35 0.98 20.11 1.36
N LEU A 36 1.48 21.03 2.18
CA LEU A 36 0.90 22.36 2.36
C LEU A 36 1.03 23.22 1.09
N TYR A 37 2.16 23.13 0.38
CA TYR A 37 2.33 23.79 -0.91
C TYR A 37 1.30 23.31 -1.93
N PHE A 38 1.12 22.00 -2.09
CA PHE A 38 0.13 21.44 -3.00
C PHE A 38 -1.30 21.77 -2.58
N LEU A 39 -1.58 21.78 -1.27
CA LEU A 39 -2.88 22.17 -0.73
C LEU A 39 -3.27 23.58 -1.18
N ASN A 40 -2.38 24.57 -0.95
CA ASN A 40 -2.64 25.96 -1.30
C ASN A 40 -2.88 26.12 -2.80
N ARG A 41 -2.02 25.51 -3.62
CA ARG A 41 -2.13 25.56 -5.08
C ARG A 41 -3.40 24.90 -5.59
N ALA A 42 -3.80 23.77 -5.02
CA ALA A 42 -5.01 23.05 -5.39
C ALA A 42 -6.27 23.81 -4.92
N ALA A 43 -6.25 24.38 -3.72
CA ALA A 43 -7.35 25.18 -3.16
C ALA A 43 -7.61 26.43 -4.01
N GLU A 44 -6.55 27.14 -4.42
CA GLU A 44 -6.64 28.30 -5.31
C GLU A 44 -7.24 27.91 -6.67
N ARG A 45 -6.77 26.81 -7.26
CA ARG A 45 -7.27 26.33 -8.56
C ARG A 45 -8.73 25.86 -8.49
N ALA A 46 -9.15 25.29 -7.36
CA ALA A 46 -10.52 24.84 -7.12
C ALA A 46 -11.45 25.99 -6.66
N GLY A 47 -10.92 27.18 -6.37
CA GLY A 47 -11.68 28.29 -5.81
C GLY A 47 -12.19 28.02 -4.38
N LYS A 48 -11.61 27.05 -3.65
CA LYS A 48 -11.99 26.69 -2.28
C LYS A 48 -11.07 27.36 -1.28
N ARG A 49 -11.60 27.70 -0.10
CA ARG A 49 -10.80 28.21 1.03
C ARG A 49 -10.49 27.08 2.02
N ILE A 50 -9.59 26.19 1.62
CA ILE A 50 -9.06 25.16 2.50
C ILE A 50 -7.76 25.68 3.10
N THR A 51 -7.68 25.69 4.43
CA THR A 51 -6.59 26.36 5.14
C THR A 51 -5.69 25.40 5.90
N HIS A 52 -6.20 24.21 6.27
CA HIS A 52 -5.47 23.28 7.13
C HIS A 52 -5.73 21.80 6.79
N LEU A 53 -4.74 20.96 7.09
CA LEU A 53 -4.83 19.50 7.12
C LEU A 53 -5.06 19.08 8.58
N ASP A 54 -6.00 18.17 8.84
CA ASP A 54 -6.20 17.61 10.17
C ASP A 54 -4.97 16.79 10.63
N GLU A 55 -4.69 16.72 11.94
CA GLU A 55 -3.56 15.92 12.46
C GLU A 55 -3.62 14.42 12.05
N PRO A 56 -4.80 13.76 12.07
CA PRO A 56 -4.96 12.42 11.50
C PRO A 56 -4.55 12.29 10.02
N VAL A 57 -4.72 13.36 9.23
CA VAL A 57 -4.31 13.39 7.82
C VAL A 57 -2.80 13.47 7.72
N LEU A 58 -2.16 14.36 8.49
CA LEU A 58 -0.71 14.48 8.55
C LEU A 58 -0.06 13.16 8.97
N ASP A 59 -0.61 12.49 9.98
CA ASP A 59 -0.15 11.17 10.40
C ASP A 59 -0.30 10.10 9.33
N ALA A 60 -1.41 10.11 8.58
CA ALA A 60 -1.62 9.18 7.48
C ALA A 60 -0.62 9.42 6.34
N LEU A 61 -0.32 10.69 6.04
CA LEU A 61 0.69 11.06 5.04
C LEU A 61 2.10 10.63 5.47
N ARG A 62 2.48 10.86 6.74
CA ARG A 62 3.79 10.44 7.30
C ARG A 62 4.00 8.92 7.25
N ARG A 63 2.95 8.15 7.53
CA ARG A 63 3.02 6.68 7.59
C ARG A 63 2.95 6.01 6.23
N HIS A 64 2.53 6.74 5.19
CA HIS A 64 2.43 6.17 3.86
C HIS A 64 3.83 5.89 3.28
N PRO A 65 4.06 4.72 2.66
CA PRO A 65 5.39 4.34 2.16
C PRO A 65 5.84 5.13 0.91
N TRP A 66 4.92 5.88 0.28
CA TRP A 66 5.13 6.64 -0.96
C TRP A 66 5.92 5.82 -2.01
N PRO A 67 5.30 4.75 -2.56
CA PRO A 67 5.92 3.94 -3.61
C PRO A 67 6.12 4.74 -4.91
N GLY A 68 5.35 5.82 -5.12
CA GLY A 68 5.55 6.79 -6.18
C GLY A 68 6.44 7.97 -5.78
N ASN A 69 6.83 8.77 -6.78
CA ASN A 69 7.48 10.07 -6.55
C ASN A 69 6.48 11.07 -5.94
N ILE A 70 6.93 12.32 -5.72
CA ILE A 70 6.14 13.47 -5.22
C ILE A 70 4.78 13.64 -5.92
N ARG A 71 4.62 13.16 -7.17
CA ARG A 71 3.34 13.14 -7.88
C ARG A 71 2.22 12.39 -7.16
N GLU A 72 2.54 11.33 -6.43
CA GLU A 72 1.54 10.60 -5.66
C GLU A 72 0.96 11.47 -4.54
N LEU A 73 1.82 12.24 -3.85
CA LEU A 73 1.42 13.22 -2.85
C LEU A 73 0.58 14.35 -3.49
N GLU A 74 1.05 14.93 -4.59
CA GLU A 74 0.33 15.98 -5.33
C GLU A 74 -1.09 15.52 -5.70
N ASN A 75 -1.22 14.36 -6.36
CA ASN A 75 -2.51 13.80 -6.77
C ASN A 75 -3.43 13.51 -5.57
N ALA A 76 -2.87 13.03 -4.46
CA ALA A 76 -3.64 12.74 -3.26
C ALA A 76 -4.22 14.00 -2.63
N VAL A 77 -3.39 15.06 -2.52
CA VAL A 77 -3.81 16.36 -1.97
C VAL A 77 -4.81 17.04 -2.89
N GLU A 78 -4.57 17.05 -4.21
CA GLU A 78 -5.52 17.61 -5.19
C GLU A 78 -6.89 16.93 -5.09
N ARG A 79 -6.91 15.59 -5.04
CA ARG A 79 -8.16 14.85 -4.89
C ARG A 79 -8.85 15.17 -3.56
N ALA A 80 -8.09 15.28 -2.47
CA ALA A 80 -8.64 15.62 -1.17
C ALA A 80 -9.26 17.02 -1.14
N VAL A 81 -8.66 18.00 -1.82
CA VAL A 81 -9.24 19.35 -1.99
C VAL A 81 -10.56 19.31 -2.77
N VAL A 82 -10.63 18.50 -3.83
CA VAL A 82 -11.86 18.36 -4.62
C VAL A 82 -12.97 17.72 -3.78
N MET A 83 -12.64 16.70 -2.98
CA MET A 83 -13.59 15.97 -2.13
C MET A 83 -14.02 16.73 -0.87
N ALA A 84 -13.16 17.59 -0.33
CA ALA A 84 -13.45 18.29 0.92
C ALA A 84 -14.63 19.27 0.78
N ASP A 85 -15.61 19.13 1.65
CA ASP A 85 -16.80 20.00 1.72
C ASP A 85 -16.59 21.25 2.60
N GLY A 86 -15.46 21.33 3.32
CA GLY A 86 -15.19 22.37 4.31
C GLY A 86 -13.78 22.97 4.21
N PRO A 87 -13.41 23.85 5.17
CA PRO A 87 -12.11 24.52 5.19
C PRO A 87 -10.95 23.65 5.66
N VAL A 88 -11.23 22.41 6.06
CA VAL A 88 -10.27 21.46 6.63
C VAL A 88 -10.38 20.14 5.88
N ILE A 89 -9.23 19.59 5.47
CA ILE A 89 -9.17 18.24 4.89
C ILE A 89 -9.15 17.22 6.01
N ARG A 90 -10.07 16.27 5.94
CA ARG A 90 -10.21 15.16 6.89
C ARG A 90 -9.71 13.85 6.27
N LEU A 91 -9.56 12.84 7.12
CA LEU A 91 -9.12 11.51 6.70
C LEU A 91 -10.04 10.87 5.63
N ASN A 92 -11.33 11.21 5.64
CA ASN A 92 -12.30 10.70 4.68
C ASN A 92 -12.16 11.32 3.28
N ASP A 93 -11.51 12.48 3.17
CA ASP A 93 -11.30 13.17 1.91
C ASP A 93 -10.06 12.63 1.17
N LEU A 94 -9.16 11.95 1.91
CA LEU A 94 -7.97 11.32 1.35
C LEU A 94 -8.31 10.07 0.51
N PRO A 95 -7.48 9.75 -0.50
CA PRO A 95 -7.58 8.50 -1.22
C PRO A 95 -7.47 7.27 -0.29
N GLU A 96 -8.29 6.25 -0.56
CA GLU A 96 -8.28 4.99 0.21
C GLU A 96 -6.92 4.31 0.24
N THR A 97 -6.04 4.52 -0.75
CA THR A 97 -4.68 3.97 -0.79
C THR A 97 -3.81 4.45 0.38
N ILE A 98 -3.98 5.72 0.78
CA ILE A 98 -3.23 6.33 1.88
C ILE A 98 -3.80 5.87 3.22
N VAL A 99 -5.13 5.85 3.32
CA VAL A 99 -5.84 5.41 4.53
C VAL A 99 -5.62 3.91 4.80
N ALA A 100 -5.64 3.07 3.75
CA ALA A 100 -5.44 1.62 3.85
C ALA A 100 -4.02 1.25 4.32
N SER A 101 -3.00 1.98 3.85
CA SER A 101 -1.62 1.78 4.30
C SER A 101 -1.46 2.05 5.80
N THR A 102 -2.14 3.07 6.31
CA THR A 102 -2.18 3.37 7.76
C THR A 102 -2.88 2.27 8.57
N ARG A 103 -3.92 1.64 8.00
CA ARG A 103 -4.68 0.55 8.66
C ARG A 103 -3.90 -0.77 8.69
N GLN A 104 -3.11 -1.06 7.67
CA GLN A 104 -2.29 -2.28 7.62
C GLN A 104 -1.18 -2.29 8.69
N VAL A 105 -0.61 -1.12 9.04
CA VAL A 105 0.38 -1.02 10.12
C VAL A 105 -0.25 -1.25 11.50
N ARG A 106 -1.47 -0.75 11.75
CA ARG A 106 -2.16 -0.96 13.04
C ARG A 106 -2.47 -2.44 13.34
N ILE A 107 -2.70 -3.26 12.32
CA ILE A 107 -2.96 -4.70 12.51
C ILE A 107 -1.67 -5.45 12.91
N ILE A 108 -0.50 -4.92 12.53
CA ILE A 108 0.81 -5.50 12.87
C ILE A 108 1.28 -5.00 14.25
N GLU A 109 0.87 -3.80 14.68
CA GLU A 109 1.28 -3.20 15.97
C GLU A 109 0.36 -3.53 17.17
N THR A 110 -0.85 -4.08 16.96
CA THR A 110 -1.72 -4.50 18.08
C THR A 110 -1.33 -5.87 18.63
N LYS A 111 -0.19 -5.94 19.32
CA LYS A 111 -0.03 -6.88 20.44
C LYS A 111 -0.91 -6.35 21.58
N PRO A 112 -1.94 -7.08 22.06
CA PRO A 112 -2.69 -6.62 23.20
C PRO A 112 -1.80 -6.74 24.44
N ALA A 113 -1.45 -5.59 25.02
CA ALA A 113 -0.97 -5.51 26.39
C ALA A 113 -2.13 -5.91 27.31
N ARG A 114 -2.25 -7.20 27.61
CA ARG A 114 -3.17 -7.71 28.61
C ARG A 114 -2.48 -7.65 29.98
N LEU A 115 -2.92 -6.71 30.79
CA LEU A 115 -2.72 -6.65 32.24
C LEU A 115 -3.44 -7.85 32.86
N GLU A 116 -2.75 -8.95 33.16
CA GLU A 116 -3.26 -9.94 34.13
C GLU A 116 -2.15 -10.42 35.06
N SER A 117 -2.44 -10.23 36.35
CA SER A 117 -1.69 -10.63 37.53
C SER A 117 -1.43 -12.15 37.60
N PRO A 118 -0.47 -12.60 38.44
CA PRO A 118 0.02 -13.98 38.45
C PRO A 118 -0.80 -14.83 39.42
N ALA A 119 -1.83 -15.53 38.97
CA ALA A 119 -2.57 -16.49 39.82
C ALA A 119 -3.43 -17.46 39.00
N ALA A 120 -2.80 -18.37 38.26
CA ALA A 120 -3.40 -19.66 37.84
C ALA A 120 -2.34 -20.48 37.10
N ALA A 121 -1.18 -20.64 37.72
CA ALA A 121 -0.22 -21.65 37.34
C ALA A 121 -0.65 -22.97 38.00
N GLU A 122 -1.69 -23.62 37.46
CA GLU A 122 -2.05 -24.96 37.90
C GLU A 122 -2.86 -25.68 36.82
N MET A 123 -2.35 -26.86 36.44
CA MET A 123 -3.11 -27.93 35.80
C MET A 123 -3.33 -27.90 34.27
N GLN A 124 -2.24 -27.97 33.48
CA GLN A 124 -2.29 -28.71 32.21
C GLN A 124 -0.91 -29.27 31.82
N VAL A 125 -0.22 -29.88 32.79
CA VAL A 125 1.00 -30.68 32.59
C VAL A 125 0.60 -32.15 32.69
N LEU A 126 0.12 -32.74 31.60
CA LEU A 126 -0.18 -34.18 31.39
C LEU A 126 -0.95 -34.20 30.04
N LEU A 127 -0.40 -34.45 28.86
CA LEU A 127 0.37 -35.61 28.40
C LEU A 127 1.31 -35.19 27.26
N ASN A 128 2.60 -35.01 27.55
CA ASN A 128 3.66 -35.10 26.55
C ASN A 128 4.20 -36.53 26.62
N SER A 129 3.87 -37.40 25.65
CA SER A 129 4.71 -38.50 25.17
C SER A 129 3.95 -39.39 24.17
N THR A 130 3.99 -39.03 22.89
CA THR A 130 4.26 -39.98 21.81
C THR A 130 4.83 -39.21 20.63
N ALA A 131 6.01 -39.62 20.21
CA ALA A 131 6.77 -39.07 19.11
C ALA A 131 5.98 -39.07 17.79
N ALA A 132 5.91 -37.91 17.15
CA ALA A 132 6.01 -37.71 15.71
C ALA A 132 5.80 -36.22 15.44
N SER A 133 6.80 -35.53 14.87
CA SER A 133 6.57 -34.24 14.24
C SER A 133 5.46 -34.36 13.19
N PRO A 134 4.44 -33.48 13.19
CA PRO A 134 3.66 -33.23 11.99
C PRO A 134 4.16 -31.95 11.30
N PRO A 135 4.20 -31.94 9.96
CA PRO A 135 4.88 -30.95 9.15
C PRO A 135 4.03 -29.69 8.94
N ALA A 136 4.73 -28.57 8.74
CA ALA A 136 4.31 -27.37 8.01
C ALA A 136 2.80 -27.08 7.96
N ALA A 137 2.35 -26.19 8.84
CA ALA A 137 1.11 -25.45 8.60
C ALA A 137 1.15 -24.83 7.19
N PRO A 138 0.14 -25.04 6.33
CA PRO A 138 0.12 -24.45 5.01
C PRO A 138 -0.03 -22.93 5.15
N ASP A 139 0.79 -22.19 4.43
CA ASP A 139 0.75 -20.74 4.33
C ASP A 139 -0.53 -20.33 3.57
N ILE A 140 -1.66 -20.23 4.28
CA ILE A 140 -2.98 -19.88 3.73
C ILE A 140 -2.98 -18.38 3.46
N ASN A 141 -2.39 -17.97 2.34
CA ASN A 141 -2.73 -16.70 1.71
C ASN A 141 -4.04 -16.89 0.92
N PRO A 142 -5.21 -16.47 1.44
CA PRO A 142 -6.51 -16.74 0.82
C PRO A 142 -6.61 -16.13 -0.59
N GLU A 143 -5.89 -15.03 -0.84
CA GLU A 143 -5.84 -14.39 -2.15
C GLU A 143 -5.16 -15.24 -3.23
N ARG A 144 -4.08 -15.95 -2.87
CA ARG A 144 -3.36 -16.83 -3.80
C ARG A 144 -4.24 -18.01 -4.21
N GLN A 145 -5.01 -18.55 -3.27
CA GLN A 145 -5.96 -19.64 -3.52
C GLN A 145 -7.10 -19.18 -4.43
N ALA A 146 -7.67 -18.00 -4.20
CA ALA A 146 -8.71 -17.45 -5.06
C ALA A 146 -8.23 -17.20 -6.50
N LEU A 147 -6.99 -16.74 -6.67
CA LEU A 147 -6.38 -16.58 -7.99
C LEU A 147 -6.15 -17.92 -8.69
N ALA A 148 -5.67 -18.93 -7.96
CA ALA A 148 -5.46 -20.27 -8.50
C ALA A 148 -6.77 -20.93 -8.93
N ASP A 149 -7.83 -20.85 -8.12
CA ASP A 149 -9.15 -21.39 -8.43
C ASP A 149 -9.78 -20.68 -9.66
N ALA A 150 -9.71 -19.35 -9.71
CA ALA A 150 -10.20 -18.59 -10.86
C ALA A 150 -9.45 -18.92 -12.16
N LEU A 151 -8.13 -19.19 -12.09
CA LEU A 151 -7.35 -19.62 -13.26
C LEU A 151 -7.69 -21.05 -13.68
N GLN A 152 -7.91 -21.97 -12.73
CA GLN A 152 -8.31 -23.34 -13.02
C GLN A 152 -9.68 -23.41 -13.67
N ARG A 153 -10.67 -22.68 -13.13
CA ARG A 153 -12.05 -22.65 -13.64
C ARG A 153 -12.18 -22.02 -15.03
N THR A 154 -11.23 -21.17 -15.41
CA THR A 154 -11.23 -20.48 -16.72
C THR A 154 -10.18 -21.05 -17.68
N GLY A 155 -9.55 -22.18 -17.34
CA GLY A 155 -8.55 -22.85 -18.19
C GLY A 155 -7.33 -21.98 -18.51
N GLY A 156 -6.96 -21.07 -17.62
CA GLY A 156 -5.84 -20.14 -17.82
C GLY A 156 -6.18 -18.87 -18.62
N ASN A 157 -7.46 -18.63 -18.96
CA ASN A 157 -7.87 -17.39 -19.59
C ASN A 157 -7.88 -16.23 -18.57
N LYS A 158 -6.76 -15.51 -18.50
CA LYS A 158 -6.55 -14.37 -17.58
C LYS A 158 -7.62 -13.28 -17.68
N ALA A 159 -8.25 -13.10 -18.85
CA ALA A 159 -9.34 -12.12 -19.03
C ALA A 159 -10.60 -12.54 -18.27
N GLU A 160 -10.96 -13.81 -18.41
CA GLU A 160 -12.16 -14.38 -17.83
C GLU A 160 -11.99 -14.61 -16.33
N ALA A 161 -10.78 -14.97 -15.88
CA ALA A 161 -10.43 -15.04 -14.47
C ALA A 161 -10.59 -13.67 -13.77
N ALA A 162 -10.26 -12.57 -14.46
CA ALA A 162 -10.40 -11.22 -13.90
C ALA A 162 -11.87 -10.83 -13.76
N ARG A 163 -12.69 -11.21 -14.76
CA ARG A 163 -14.14 -11.02 -14.75
C ARG A 163 -14.80 -11.84 -13.64
N LEU A 164 -14.38 -13.09 -13.44
CA LEU A 164 -14.89 -13.98 -12.39
C LEU A 164 -14.57 -13.44 -10.99
N LEU A 165 -13.37 -12.89 -10.81
CA LEU A 165 -12.94 -12.27 -9.55
C LEU A 165 -13.46 -10.84 -9.34
N GLY A 166 -14.17 -10.26 -10.33
CA GLY A 166 -14.70 -8.90 -10.24
C GLY A 166 -13.64 -7.81 -10.16
N ILE A 167 -12.40 -8.10 -10.58
CA ILE A 167 -11.29 -7.15 -10.52
C ILE A 167 -10.86 -6.69 -11.93
N PRO A 168 -10.38 -5.44 -12.08
CA PRO A 168 -9.81 -4.99 -13.34
C PRO A 168 -8.68 -5.91 -13.80
N ARG A 169 -8.61 -6.16 -15.11
CA ARG A 169 -7.59 -7.01 -15.74
C ARG A 169 -6.18 -6.62 -15.30
N SER A 170 -5.87 -5.33 -15.23
CA SER A 170 -4.58 -4.80 -14.75
C SER A 170 -4.24 -5.24 -13.33
N THR A 171 -5.22 -5.23 -12.42
CA THR A 171 -5.06 -5.70 -11.02
C THR A 171 -4.79 -7.20 -10.96
N LEU A 172 -5.45 -7.99 -11.80
CA LEU A 172 -5.19 -9.42 -11.89
C LEU A 172 -3.76 -9.70 -12.36
N PHE A 173 -3.25 -9.01 -13.38
CA PHE A 173 -1.86 -9.14 -13.83
C PHE A 173 -0.85 -8.79 -12.73
N SER A 174 -1.04 -7.68 -12.03
CA SER A 174 -0.18 -7.28 -10.92
C SER A 174 -0.18 -8.33 -9.79
N ARG A 175 -1.33 -8.93 -9.49
CA ARG A 175 -1.45 -9.99 -8.48
C ARG A 175 -0.81 -11.31 -8.94
N LEU A 176 -0.99 -11.71 -10.20
CA LEU A 176 -0.35 -12.92 -10.74
C LEU A 176 1.19 -12.82 -10.71
N LYS A 177 1.73 -11.65 -11.03
CA LYS A 177 3.17 -11.36 -10.93
C LYS A 177 3.67 -11.40 -9.48
N LYS A 178 2.91 -10.84 -8.54
CA LYS A 178 3.23 -10.83 -7.11
C LYS A 178 3.27 -12.25 -6.51
N TYR A 179 2.36 -13.13 -6.94
CA TYR A 179 2.24 -14.50 -6.42
C TYR A 179 2.97 -15.57 -7.26
N GLY A 180 3.76 -15.17 -8.26
CA GLY A 180 4.65 -16.06 -9.01
C GLY A 180 3.95 -17.04 -9.96
N PHE A 181 2.79 -16.68 -10.51
CA PHE A 181 2.06 -17.50 -11.50
C PHE A 181 2.55 -17.31 -12.94
N GLU A 182 3.62 -16.56 -13.16
CA GLU A 182 4.27 -16.43 -14.47
C GLU A 182 5.57 -17.24 -14.50
N LYS A 183 5.64 -18.20 -15.43
CA LYS A 183 6.88 -18.78 -15.95
C LYS A 183 7.20 -18.13 -17.28
#